data_AF-A0A1I7RUV0-F1
#
_entry.id   AF-A0A1I7RUV0-F1
#
_cell.length_a   1.000
_cell.length_b   1.000
_cell.length_c   1.000
_cell.angle_alpha   90.00
_cell.angle_beta   90.00
_cell.angle_gamma   90.00
#
_symmetry.space_group_name_H-M   'P 1'
#
loop_
_entity.id
_entity.type
_entity.pdbx_description
1 polymer ?
#
loop_
_entity_poly.entity_id
_entity_poly.type
_entity_poly.pdbx_seq_one_letter_code
_entity_poly.pdbx_strand_id
1 'polypeptide(L)'
;MEVSTVDIQQLYDLQGTPIKVELQSATRAKEIYGNLYTVDPDTRNLVIAQFNEEDKVSPSKLLLIPSYSIKLVHELTGIDEFPETSGTVDNLIEQIDQRFAQKPEENEPEGLVQGRKQALLDHLNAQNVPFEETEKTIKVGPVIIEYPYNKQSMISENLVALERTQKVLANVLQ
;
A
#
# COMPACT_ATOMS: atom_id res chain seq x y z
N MET A 1 -11.20 -8.94 20.42
CA MET A 1 -10.16 -9.92 20.79
C MET A 1 -8.80 -9.26 20.88
N GLU A 2 -7.90 -9.76 21.73
CA GLU A 2 -6.52 -9.27 21.82
C GLU A 2 -5.63 -10.06 20.83
N VAL A 3 -4.95 -9.37 19.91
CA VAL A 3 -4.21 -9.99 18.79
C VAL A 3 -3.03 -10.86 19.25
N SER A 4 -2.41 -10.50 20.38
CA SER A 4 -1.28 -11.24 20.96
C SER A 4 -1.68 -12.63 21.47
N THR A 5 -2.93 -12.80 21.90
CA THR A 5 -3.41 -14.03 22.57
C THR A 5 -4.39 -14.84 21.75
N VAL A 6 -4.96 -14.26 20.70
CA VAL A 6 -5.99 -14.93 19.90
C VAL A 6 -5.39 -15.96 18.96
N ASP A 7 -6.17 -16.99 18.62
CA ASP A 7 -5.72 -17.96 17.62
C ASP A 7 -5.57 -17.26 16.26
N ILE A 8 -4.48 -17.54 15.56
CA ILE A 8 -4.22 -16.95 14.25
C ILE A 8 -5.31 -17.34 13.25
N GLN A 9 -5.88 -18.54 13.39
CA GLN A 9 -7.00 -18.98 12.55
C GLN A 9 -8.21 -18.05 12.72
N GLN A 10 -8.48 -17.58 13.95
CA GLN A 10 -9.59 -16.65 14.19
C GLN A 10 -9.34 -15.27 13.57
N LEU A 11 -8.08 -14.87 13.38
CA LEU A 11 -7.75 -13.65 12.63
C LEU A 11 -7.89 -13.87 11.13
N TYR A 12 -7.58 -15.07 10.64
CA TYR A 12 -7.83 -15.44 9.23
C TYR A 12 -9.33 -15.49 8.91
N ASP A 13 -10.15 -15.95 9.83
CA ASP A 13 -11.61 -16.00 9.66
C ASP A 13 -12.23 -14.58 9.53
N LEU A 14 -11.51 -13.54 9.98
CA LEU A 14 -11.89 -12.13 9.82
C LEU A 14 -11.40 -11.52 8.50
N GLN A 15 -10.67 -12.25 7.64
CA GLN A 15 -10.27 -11.69 6.35
C GLN A 15 -11.48 -11.34 5.49
N GLY A 16 -11.42 -10.20 4.82
CA GLY A 16 -12.54 -9.64 4.09
C GLY A 16 -13.56 -8.94 4.98
N THR A 17 -13.49 -9.10 6.31
CA THR A 17 -14.52 -8.56 7.20
C THR A 17 -14.19 -7.14 7.66
N PRO A 18 -15.22 -6.31 7.86
CA PRO A 18 -15.09 -5.00 8.48
C PRO A 18 -14.71 -5.14 9.95
N ILE A 19 -13.65 -4.43 10.36
CA ILE A 19 -13.11 -4.46 11.72
C ILE A 19 -12.84 -3.06 12.29
N LYS A 20 -12.90 -2.96 13.62
CA LYS A 20 -12.37 -1.87 14.42
C LYS A 20 -11.14 -2.34 15.18
N VAL A 21 -10.03 -1.61 15.04
CA VAL A 21 -8.79 -1.85 15.76
C VAL A 21 -8.54 -0.74 16.76
N GLU A 22 -8.51 -1.10 18.04
CA GLU A 22 -8.10 -0.23 19.12
C GLU A 22 -6.59 -0.30 19.30
N LEU A 23 -5.90 0.84 19.22
CA LEU A 23 -4.46 0.92 19.42
C LEU A 23 -4.09 1.11 20.89
N GLN A 24 -2.97 0.51 21.29
CA GLN A 24 -2.30 0.82 22.55
C GLN A 24 -1.80 2.27 22.50
N SER A 25 -2.37 3.13 23.35
CA SER A 25 -1.96 4.53 23.47
C SER A 25 -2.09 4.96 24.93
N ALA A 26 -1.04 5.62 25.44
CA ALA A 26 -0.96 6.07 26.83
C ALA A 26 -1.84 7.31 27.12
N THR A 27 -2.29 8.04 26.09
CA THR A 27 -2.91 9.36 26.26
C THR A 27 -4.33 9.47 25.71
N ARG A 28 -4.71 8.66 24.71
CA ARG A 28 -6.11 8.55 24.23
C ARG A 28 -6.27 7.29 23.39
N ALA A 29 -7.36 6.54 23.59
CA ALA A 29 -7.71 5.41 22.72
C ALA A 29 -7.85 5.93 21.27
N LYS A 30 -7.01 5.40 20.37
CA LYS A 30 -7.09 5.67 18.94
C LYS A 30 -7.65 4.43 18.28
N GLU A 31 -8.73 4.62 17.54
CA GLU A 31 -9.41 3.56 16.82
C GLU A 31 -9.14 3.71 15.32
N ILE A 32 -8.94 2.59 14.64
CA ILE A 32 -8.83 2.50 13.19
C ILE A 32 -9.94 1.57 12.69
N TYR A 33 -10.62 1.98 11.64
CA TYR A 33 -11.71 1.24 11.02
C TYR A 33 -11.35 0.89 9.58
N GLY A 34 -11.81 -0.27 9.12
CA GLY A 34 -11.70 -0.71 7.73
C GLY A 34 -11.86 -2.21 7.61
N ASN A 35 -11.67 -2.74 6.41
CA ASN A 35 -11.78 -4.18 6.17
C ASN A 35 -10.42 -4.86 6.35
N LEU A 36 -10.37 -6.00 7.06
CA LEU A 36 -9.14 -6.76 7.23
C LEU A 36 -8.77 -7.41 5.89
N TYR A 37 -7.65 -7.01 5.30
CA TYR A 37 -7.18 -7.60 4.06
C TYR A 37 -6.36 -8.87 4.32
N THR A 38 -5.32 -8.76 5.15
CA THR A 38 -4.47 -9.90 5.48
C THR A 38 -3.83 -9.75 6.85
N VAL A 39 -3.26 -10.86 7.32
CA VAL A 39 -2.56 -11.00 8.59
C VAL A 39 -1.23 -11.68 8.30
N ASP A 40 -0.15 -11.08 8.78
CA ASP A 40 1.16 -11.73 8.77
C ASP A 40 1.18 -12.81 9.86
N PRO A 41 1.36 -14.11 9.53
CA PRO A 41 1.33 -15.19 10.51
C PRO A 41 2.45 -15.12 11.56
N ASP A 42 3.61 -14.58 11.19
CA ASP A 42 4.79 -14.56 12.06
C ASP A 42 4.75 -13.36 12.99
N THR A 43 4.44 -12.18 12.44
CA THR A 43 4.45 -10.94 13.22
C THR A 43 3.08 -10.57 13.78
N ARG A 44 2.01 -11.18 13.30
CA ARG A 44 0.61 -10.84 13.58
C ARG A 44 0.23 -9.41 13.22
N ASN A 45 1.00 -8.78 12.33
CA ASN A 45 0.66 -7.47 11.80
C ASN A 45 -0.60 -7.57 10.95
N LEU A 46 -1.46 -6.55 11.05
CA LEU A 46 -2.69 -6.47 10.28
C LEU A 46 -2.52 -5.53 9.10
N VAL A 47 -3.08 -5.87 7.95
CA VAL A 47 -3.26 -4.95 6.84
C VAL A 47 -4.74 -4.64 6.71
N ILE A 48 -5.10 -3.36 6.83
CA ILE A 48 -6.48 -2.88 6.76
C ILE A 48 -6.68 -2.06 5.49
N ALA A 49 -7.73 -2.37 4.75
CA ALA A 49 -8.21 -1.62 3.61
C ALA A 49 -9.32 -0.64 4.02
N GLN A 50 -9.14 0.64 3.68
CA GLN A 50 -10.17 1.67 3.84
C GLN A 50 -10.70 2.07 2.46
N PHE A 51 -12.01 2.30 2.37
CA PHE A 51 -12.68 2.71 1.14
C PHE A 51 -13.13 4.16 1.26
N ASN A 52 -13.16 4.88 0.14
CA ASN A 52 -13.82 6.18 0.07
C ASN A 52 -15.30 5.98 -0.27
N GLU A 53 -16.15 6.91 0.16
CA GLU A 53 -17.61 6.83 -0.04
C GLU A 53 -18.02 6.74 -1.52
N GLU A 54 -17.30 7.47 -2.37
CA GLU A 54 -17.62 7.60 -3.80
C GLU A 54 -17.16 6.38 -4.62
N ASP A 55 -16.10 5.71 -4.19
CA ASP A 55 -15.51 4.56 -4.89
C ASP A 55 -15.34 3.38 -3.92
N LYS A 56 -16.36 2.53 -3.89
CA LYS A 56 -16.36 1.25 -3.17
C LYS A 56 -15.78 0.10 -4.00
N VAL A 57 -15.19 0.41 -5.16
CA VAL A 57 -14.58 -0.58 -6.07
C VAL A 57 -13.09 -0.74 -5.78
N SER A 58 -12.44 0.27 -5.18
CA SER A 58 -11.02 0.20 -4.86
C SER A 58 -10.72 0.79 -3.48
N PRO A 59 -9.83 0.16 -2.67
CA PRO A 59 -9.48 0.74 -1.40
C PRO A 59 -8.73 2.06 -1.61
N SER A 60 -9.19 3.13 -0.98
CA SER A 60 -8.52 4.42 -1.01
C SER A 60 -7.20 4.40 -0.23
N LYS A 61 -7.09 3.50 0.77
CA LYS A 61 -5.91 3.37 1.60
C LYS A 61 -5.69 1.94 2.08
N LEU A 62 -4.43 1.53 2.11
CA LEU A 62 -3.97 0.34 2.83
C LEU A 62 -3.12 0.77 4.03
N LEU A 63 -3.44 0.21 5.19
CA LEU A 63 -2.80 0.53 6.47
C LEU A 63 -2.18 -0.72 7.06
N LEU A 64 -0.86 -0.71 7.24
CA LEU A 64 -0.17 -1.70 8.06
C LEU A 64 -0.28 -1.27 9.54
N ILE A 65 -0.83 -2.14 10.37
CA ILE A 65 -0.90 -1.97 11.83
C ILE A 65 0.01 -3.00 12.49
N PRO A 66 1.11 -2.55 13.11
CA PRO A 66 2.01 -3.45 13.82
C PRO A 66 1.33 -4.11 15.02
N SER A 67 1.52 -5.41 15.22
CA SER A 67 0.85 -6.18 16.28
C SER A 67 1.05 -5.61 17.68
N TYR A 68 2.26 -5.14 18.00
CA TYR A 68 2.59 -4.52 19.29
C TYR A 68 1.79 -3.23 19.57
N SER A 69 1.28 -2.59 18.53
CA SER A 69 0.46 -1.38 18.66
C SER A 69 -1.02 -1.69 18.87
N ILE A 70 -1.44 -2.96 18.76
CA ILE A 70 -2.84 -3.36 18.83
C ILE A 70 -3.20 -3.73 20.25
N LYS A 71 -4.27 -3.12 20.74
CA LYS A 71 -4.91 -3.49 22.00
C LYS A 71 -6.01 -4.50 21.74
N LEU A 72 -6.96 -4.18 20.86
CA LEU A 72 -8.11 -5.02 20.57
C LEU A 72 -8.53 -4.92 19.11
N VAL A 73 -9.05 -6.01 18.56
CA VAL A 73 -9.74 -6.08 17.27
C VAL A 73 -11.18 -6.49 17.51
N HIS A 74 -12.12 -5.77 16.90
CA HIS A 74 -13.54 -6.06 16.95
C HIS A 74 -14.05 -6.24 15.53
N GLU A 75 -14.72 -7.35 15.26
CA GLU A 75 -15.56 -7.49 14.07
C GLU A 75 -16.75 -6.54 14.17
N LEU A 76 -17.12 -5.90 13.06
CA LEU A 76 -18.27 -5.01 12.96
C LEU A 76 -19.37 -5.76 12.22
N THR A 77 -20.38 -6.25 12.95
CA THR A 77 -21.42 -7.14 12.41
C THR A 77 -22.73 -6.43 12.04
N GLY A 78 -22.83 -5.10 12.18
CA GLY A 78 -24.08 -4.36 11.94
C GLY A 78 -23.87 -3.00 11.29
N ILE A 79 -24.73 -2.62 10.33
CA ILE A 79 -24.65 -1.43 9.45
C ILE A 79 -24.45 -0.11 10.23
N ASP A 80 -24.98 -0.03 11.44
CA ASP A 80 -24.87 1.16 12.30
C ASP A 80 -23.51 1.31 13.02
N GLU A 81 -22.66 0.27 13.00
CA GLU A 81 -21.31 0.29 13.58
C GLU A 81 -20.23 0.62 12.54
N PHE A 82 -20.63 0.78 11.28
CA PHE A 82 -19.74 1.11 10.19
C PHE A 82 -19.58 2.62 10.08
N PRO A 83 -18.37 3.17 10.29
CA PRO A 83 -18.09 4.48 9.72
C PRO A 83 -18.20 4.39 8.19
N GLU A 84 -18.61 5.49 7.56
CA GLU A 84 -18.96 5.60 6.13
C GLU A 84 -17.84 5.07 5.18
N THR A 85 -16.62 4.94 5.69
CA THR A 85 -15.41 4.41 5.03
C THR A 85 -15.24 2.89 5.02
N SER A 86 -16.17 2.15 5.66
CA SER A 86 -15.99 0.72 5.98
C SER A 86 -17.02 -0.18 5.32
N GLY A 87 -17.63 0.23 4.20
CA GLY A 87 -18.65 -0.59 3.53
C GLY A 87 -18.22 -2.06 3.35
N THR A 88 -19.17 -2.98 3.52
CA THR A 88 -18.97 -4.41 3.19
C THR A 88 -18.70 -4.49 1.70
N VAL A 89 -17.48 -4.88 1.32
CA VAL A 89 -17.11 -5.08 -0.08
C VAL A 89 -17.16 -6.57 -0.34
N ASP A 90 -18.18 -6.99 -1.08
CA ASP A 90 -18.22 -8.35 -1.63
C ASP A 90 -16.94 -8.55 -2.47
N ASN A 91 -16.21 -9.62 -2.17
CA ASN A 91 -14.96 -10.00 -2.82
C ASN A 91 -13.78 -9.01 -2.62
N LEU A 92 -13.64 -8.41 -1.43
CA LEU A 92 -12.49 -7.57 -1.06
C LEU A 92 -11.13 -8.17 -1.47
N ILE A 93 -10.92 -9.45 -1.13
CA ILE A 93 -9.66 -10.14 -1.38
C ILE A 93 -9.38 -10.21 -2.88
N GLU A 94 -10.38 -10.60 -3.68
CA GLU A 94 -10.23 -10.65 -5.14
C GLU A 94 -9.96 -9.26 -5.74
N GLN A 95 -10.59 -8.20 -5.22
CA GLN A 95 -10.37 -6.83 -5.73
C GLN A 95 -8.97 -6.30 -5.40
N ILE A 96 -8.49 -6.57 -4.19
CA ILE A 96 -7.15 -6.16 -3.78
C ILE A 96 -6.11 -7.01 -4.51
N ASP A 97 -6.34 -8.32 -4.64
CA ASP A 97 -5.47 -9.20 -5.40
C ASP A 97 -5.46 -8.82 -6.87
N GLN A 98 -6.59 -8.45 -7.49
CA GLN A 98 -6.62 -7.90 -8.84
C GLN A 98 -5.84 -6.59 -8.93
N ARG A 99 -5.87 -5.71 -7.92
CA ARG A 99 -5.12 -4.46 -7.92
C ARG A 99 -3.60 -4.68 -7.80
N PHE A 100 -3.16 -5.69 -7.06
CA PHE A 100 -1.74 -6.04 -6.95
C PHE A 100 -1.26 -6.99 -8.07
N ALA A 101 -2.18 -7.78 -8.65
CA ALA A 101 -1.95 -8.63 -9.81
C ALA A 101 -2.07 -7.87 -11.13
N GLN A 102 -2.66 -6.66 -11.10
CA GLN A 102 -2.42 -5.64 -12.11
C GLN A 102 -0.93 -5.33 -12.09
N LYS A 103 -0.17 -6.05 -12.91
CA LYS A 103 1.12 -5.57 -13.39
C LYS A 103 0.93 -4.11 -13.78
N PRO A 104 1.84 -3.21 -13.39
CA PRO A 104 1.71 -1.83 -13.80
C PRO A 104 1.56 -1.80 -15.32
N GLU A 105 0.46 -1.19 -15.72
CA GLU A 105 -0.33 -1.47 -16.91
C GLU A 105 0.48 -1.86 -18.17
N GLU A 106 0.25 -3.08 -18.69
CA GLU A 106 0.59 -3.44 -20.08
C GLU A 106 -0.25 -2.62 -21.11
N ASN A 107 -1.09 -1.68 -20.65
CA ASN A 107 -1.97 -0.85 -21.47
C ASN A 107 -1.46 0.59 -21.69
N GLU A 108 -0.35 1.00 -21.07
CA GLU A 108 0.19 2.33 -21.35
C GLU A 108 0.80 2.35 -22.77
N PRO A 109 0.52 3.39 -23.58
CA PRO A 109 1.09 3.49 -24.93
C PRO A 109 2.61 3.41 -24.87
N GLU A 110 3.23 2.55 -25.68
CA GLU A 110 4.68 2.33 -25.68
C GLU A 110 5.47 3.64 -25.83
N GLY A 111 4.97 4.57 -26.65
CA GLY A 111 5.56 5.90 -26.82
C GLY A 111 5.55 6.76 -25.55
N LEU A 112 4.57 6.58 -24.66
CA LEU A 112 4.47 7.31 -23.40
C LEU A 112 5.46 6.74 -22.36
N VAL A 113 5.57 5.41 -22.29
CA VAL A 113 6.57 4.74 -21.43
C VAL A 113 7.99 5.11 -21.85
N GLN A 114 8.27 5.07 -23.16
CA GLN A 114 9.58 5.48 -23.69
C GLN A 114 9.85 6.97 -23.46
N GLY A 115 8.84 7.82 -23.61
CA GLY A 115 8.95 9.25 -23.30
C GLY A 115 9.33 9.51 -21.84
N ARG A 116 8.70 8.81 -20.88
CA ARG A 116 9.05 8.90 -19.45
C ARG A 116 10.46 8.39 -19.18
N LYS A 117 10.82 7.24 -19.75
CA LYS A 117 12.17 6.68 -19.63
C LYS A 117 13.21 7.68 -20.13
N GLN A 118 13.02 8.26 -21.31
CA GLN A 118 13.95 9.23 -21.88
C GLN A 118 14.03 10.51 -21.03
N ALA A 119 12.90 11.08 -20.61
CA ALA A 119 12.89 12.26 -19.76
C ALA A 119 13.62 12.04 -18.42
N LEU A 120 13.47 10.85 -17.83
CA LEU A 120 14.20 10.43 -16.63
C LEU A 120 15.70 10.38 -16.88
N LEU A 121 16.14 9.71 -17.94
CA LEU A 121 17.56 9.60 -18.30
C LEU A 121 18.18 10.98 -18.59
N ASP A 122 17.47 11.83 -19.33
CA ASP A 122 17.91 13.19 -19.64
C ASP A 122 18.08 14.02 -18.36
N HIS A 123 17.15 13.90 -17.41
CA HIS A 123 17.23 14.58 -16.14
C HIS A 123 18.42 14.10 -15.28
N LEU A 124 18.61 12.78 -15.18
CA LEU A 124 19.72 12.20 -14.42
C LEU A 124 21.08 12.61 -15.00
N ASN A 125 21.21 12.58 -16.33
CA ASN A 125 22.41 13.05 -17.03
C ASN A 125 22.64 14.55 -16.80
N ALA A 126 21.61 15.39 -16.91
CA ALA A 126 21.73 16.83 -16.70
C ALA A 126 22.18 17.20 -15.27
N GLN A 127 21.79 16.39 -14.28
CA GLN A 127 22.17 16.56 -12.88
C GLN A 127 23.48 15.83 -12.51
N ASN A 128 24.15 15.16 -13.45
CA ASN A 128 25.31 14.31 -13.21
C ASN A 128 25.08 13.25 -12.12
N VAL A 129 23.86 12.73 -12.03
CA VAL A 129 23.50 11.68 -11.07
C VAL A 129 23.92 10.34 -11.67
N PRO A 130 24.77 9.54 -11.00
CA PRO A 130 25.15 8.23 -11.51
C PRO A 130 23.95 7.27 -11.47
N PHE A 131 23.75 6.52 -12.55
CA PHE A 131 22.72 5.50 -12.66
C PHE A 131 23.19 4.27 -13.42
N GLU A 132 22.55 3.13 -13.17
CA GLU A 132 22.72 1.87 -13.90
C GLU A 132 21.41 1.55 -14.62
N GLU A 133 21.45 1.37 -15.94
CA GLU A 133 20.29 1.05 -16.76
C GLU A 133 20.32 -0.43 -17.20
N THR A 134 19.17 -1.09 -17.11
CA THR A 134 18.90 -2.40 -17.72
C THR A 134 17.69 -2.28 -18.67
N GLU A 135 17.29 -3.38 -19.31
CA GLU A 135 16.11 -3.38 -20.19
C GLU A 135 14.83 -2.86 -19.51
N LYS A 136 14.64 -3.17 -18.21
CA LYS A 136 13.38 -2.89 -17.49
C LYS A 136 13.54 -2.05 -16.23
N THR A 137 14.76 -1.67 -15.86
CA THR A 137 15.02 -0.96 -14.60
C THR A 137 16.07 0.11 -14.76
N ILE A 138 15.90 1.22 -14.04
CA ILE A 138 16.93 2.25 -13.86
C ILE A 138 17.24 2.33 -12.37
N LYS A 139 18.49 2.13 -11.99
CA LYS A 139 18.94 2.17 -10.60
C LYS A 139 19.73 3.43 -10.31
N VAL A 140 19.31 4.17 -9.30
CA VAL A 140 19.91 5.43 -8.83
C VAL A 140 20.30 5.25 -7.36
N GLY A 141 21.57 4.90 -7.13
CA GLY A 141 22.06 4.54 -5.79
C GLY A 141 21.29 3.32 -5.23
N PRO A 142 20.63 3.44 -4.06
CA PRO A 142 19.84 2.35 -3.47
C PRO A 142 18.40 2.29 -3.97
N VAL A 143 18.00 3.15 -4.91
CA VAL A 143 16.62 3.21 -5.45
C VAL A 143 16.58 2.56 -6.82
N ILE A 144 15.64 1.65 -7.02
CA ILE A 144 15.34 1.01 -8.30
C ILE A 144 14.04 1.64 -8.83
N ILE A 145 14.03 2.01 -10.10
CA ILE A 145 12.87 2.51 -10.82
C ILE A 145 12.54 1.48 -11.89
N GLU A 146 11.45 0.75 -11.71
CA GLU A 146 11.03 -0.31 -12.63
C GLU A 146 10.12 0.23 -13.73
N TYR A 147 9.97 -0.53 -14.81
CA TYR A 147 8.91 -0.33 -15.79
C TYR A 147 7.54 -0.20 -15.08
N PRO A 148 6.67 0.74 -15.47
CA PRO A 148 6.75 1.64 -16.63
C PRO A 148 7.38 3.02 -16.32
N TYR A 149 8.26 3.10 -15.33
CA TYR A 149 9.02 4.30 -14.97
C TYR A 149 8.13 5.47 -14.53
N ASN A 150 7.21 5.19 -13.61
CA ASN A 150 6.44 6.21 -12.89
C ASN A 150 6.83 6.26 -11.41
N LYS A 151 6.26 7.19 -10.65
CA LYS A 151 6.60 7.41 -9.23
C LYS A 151 6.28 6.19 -8.35
N GLN A 152 5.24 5.45 -8.69
CA GLN A 152 4.77 4.25 -7.99
C GLN A 152 5.69 3.04 -8.28
N SER A 153 6.45 3.08 -9.37
CA SER A 153 7.40 2.03 -9.77
C SER A 153 8.77 2.17 -9.08
N MET A 154 8.91 3.08 -8.12
CA MET A 154 10.15 3.30 -7.37
C MET A 154 10.20 2.42 -6.13
N ILE A 155 11.27 1.64 -5.98
CA ILE A 155 11.48 0.66 -4.91
C ILE A 155 12.82 0.93 -4.23
N SER A 156 12.84 0.92 -2.90
CA SER A 156 14.09 0.92 -2.12
C SER A 156 13.84 0.37 -0.73
N GLU A 157 14.79 -0.40 -0.22
CA GLU A 157 14.83 -0.79 1.19
C GLU A 157 15.14 0.39 2.13
N ASN A 158 15.66 1.50 1.58
CA ASN A 158 15.97 2.71 2.32
C ASN A 158 14.90 3.79 2.06
N LEU A 159 13.93 3.91 2.98
CA LEU A 159 12.84 4.88 2.87
C LEU A 159 13.31 6.34 2.73
N VAL A 160 14.39 6.73 3.42
CA VAL A 160 14.93 8.09 3.32
C VAL A 160 15.51 8.35 1.92
N ALA A 161 16.17 7.35 1.34
CA ALA A 161 16.66 7.45 -0.03
C ALA A 161 15.49 7.49 -1.02
N LEU A 162 14.46 6.66 -0.83
CA LEU A 162 13.26 6.66 -1.66
C LEU A 162 12.57 8.03 -1.66
N GLU A 163 12.31 8.62 -0.49
CA GLU A 163 11.67 9.94 -0.38
C GLU A 163 12.48 11.05 -1.03
N ARG A 164 13.82 11.02 -0.87
CA ARG A 164 14.71 12.01 -1.49
C ARG A 164 14.69 11.89 -3.00
N THR A 165 14.84 10.68 -3.54
CA THR A 165 14.82 10.45 -4.98
C THR A 165 13.45 10.79 -5.57
N GLN A 166 12.35 10.46 -4.88
CA GLN A 166 11.00 10.87 -5.29
C GLN A 166 10.85 12.40 -5.36
N LYS A 167 11.45 13.16 -4.44
CA LYS A 167 11.43 14.63 -4.49
C LYS A 167 12.24 15.18 -5.66
N VAL A 168 13.41 14.62 -5.92
CA VAL A 168 14.27 15.03 -7.04
C VAL A 168 13.58 14.76 -8.38
N LEU A 169 12.92 13.62 -8.49
CA LEU A 169 12.28 13.16 -9.73
C LEU A 169 10.80 13.55 -9.86
N ALA A 170 10.25 14.30 -8.89
CA ALA A 170 8.82 14.65 -8.84
C ALA A 170 8.33 15.41 -10.09
N ASN A 171 9.22 16.14 -10.75
CA ASN A 171 8.89 16.93 -11.95
C ASN A 171 9.03 16.13 -13.26
N VAL A 172 9.51 14.89 -13.18
CA VAL A 172 9.86 14.05 -14.34
C VAL A 172 9.03 12.75 -14.37
N LEU A 173 8.73 12.20 -13.18
CA LEU A 173 7.88 11.03 -13.01
C LEU A 173 6.46 11.49 -12.63
N GLN A 174 5.60 11.65 -13.63
CA GLN A 174 4.14 11.81 -13.44
C GLN A 174 3.47 10.45 -13.28
#